data_AF-A0A2S7WLX7-F1
#
_entry.id   AF-A0A2S7WLX7-F1
#
_cell.length_a   1.000
_cell.length_b   1.000
_cell.length_c   1.000
_cell.angle_alpha   90.00
_cell.angle_beta   90.00
_cell.angle_gamma   90.00
#
_symmetry.space_group_name_H-M   'P 1'
#
loop_
_entity.id
_entity.type
_entity.pdbx_description
1 polymer ?
#
loop_
_entity_poly.entity_id
_entity_poly.type
_entity_poly.pdbx_seq_one_letter_code
_entity_poly.pdbx_strand_id
1 'polypeptide(L)'
;MNENIILNKNPRIELQLFNDGFKLIDEQTKQNSGFYAYNNIQSTDLNKLWFPKLAKFLIVLTWICNGVPFFPDAESGKKSNISIHFKKNKLGIHLIDNYMIRKAKMLKELLDTKMEYNNL
;
A
#
# COMPACT_ATOMS: atom_id res chain seq x y z
N MET A 1 -20.31 7.98 9.20
CA MET A 1 -20.32 7.93 7.71
C MET A 1 -19.76 6.58 7.32
N ASN A 2 -20.52 5.78 6.56
CA ASN A 2 -20.03 4.49 6.06
C ASN A 2 -19.43 4.72 4.68
N GLU A 3 -18.11 4.81 4.61
CA GLU A 3 -17.38 4.99 3.35
C GLU A 3 -16.73 3.68 2.93
N ASN A 4 -16.89 3.31 1.66
CA ASN A 4 -16.28 2.10 1.12
C ASN A 4 -15.20 2.48 0.09
N ILE A 5 -13.99 2.00 0.31
CA ILE A 5 -12.85 2.20 -0.57
C ILE A 5 -12.46 0.86 -1.18
N ILE A 6 -12.76 0.69 -2.46
CA ILE A 6 -12.30 -0.46 -3.24
C ILE A 6 -10.90 -0.13 -3.75
N LEU A 7 -9.90 -0.87 -3.25
CA LEU A 7 -8.52 -0.80 -3.72
C LEU A 7 -8.38 -1.59 -5.03
N ASN A 8 -8.90 -2.81 -5.07
CA ASN A 8 -8.89 -3.66 -6.26
C ASN A 8 -10.21 -4.42 -6.41
N LYS A 9 -10.62 -4.69 -7.65
CA LYS A 9 -11.82 -5.45 -7.97
C LYS A 9 -11.54 -6.96 -8.11
N ASN A 10 -10.34 -7.35 -8.55
CA ASN A 10 -9.97 -8.77 -8.69
C ASN A 10 -8.46 -8.96 -8.57
N PRO A 11 -7.95 -9.71 -7.56
CA PRO A 11 -8.70 -10.16 -6.37
C PRO A 11 -9.29 -8.96 -5.60
N ARG A 12 -10.48 -9.12 -5.00
CA ARG A 12 -11.15 -7.99 -4.34
C ARG A 12 -10.38 -7.58 -3.09
N ILE A 13 -10.03 -6.31 -3.03
CA ILE A 13 -9.46 -5.67 -1.83
C ILE A 13 -10.29 -4.43 -1.54
N GLU A 14 -11.02 -4.46 -0.43
CA GLU A 14 -11.97 -3.42 -0.05
C GLU A 14 -11.86 -3.07 1.43
N LEU A 15 -11.91 -1.77 1.73
CA LEU A 15 -12.01 -1.25 3.08
C LEU A 15 -13.37 -0.59 3.28
N GLN A 16 -14.07 -1.01 4.32
CA GLN A 16 -15.32 -0.41 4.76
C GLN A 16 -15.03 0.36 6.04
N LEU A 17 -15.12 1.68 5.97
CA LEU A 17 -14.83 2.59 7.07
C LEU A 17 -16.10 2.77 7.92
N PHE A 18 -15.96 2.53 9.22
CA PHE A 18 -16.96 2.77 10.25
C PHE A 18 -16.48 3.88 11.19
N ASN A 19 -17.28 4.20 12.23
CA ASN A 19 -16.93 5.26 13.18
C ASN A 19 -15.82 4.83 14.15
N ASP A 20 -15.81 3.55 14.54
CA ASP A 20 -14.91 2.95 15.53
C ASP A 20 -13.69 2.23 14.91
N GLY A 21 -13.74 1.96 13.61
CA GLY A 21 -12.68 1.29 12.88
C GLY A 21 -13.02 1.06 11.43
N PHE A 22 -12.35 0.09 10.82
CA PHE A 22 -12.62 -0.33 9.45
C PHE A 22 -12.58 -1.84 9.30
N LYS A 23 -13.38 -2.36 8.36
CA LYS A 23 -13.33 -3.76 7.96
C LYS A 23 -12.54 -3.89 6.66
N LEU A 24 -11.51 -4.72 6.66
CA LEU A 24 -10.78 -5.10 5.46
C LEU A 24 -11.36 -6.43 4.92
N ILE A 25 -11.66 -6.45 3.63
CA ILE A 25 -11.94 -7.63 2.85
C ILE A 25 -10.79 -7.75 1.85
N ASP A 26 -9.93 -8.75 2.04
CA ASP A 26 -8.78 -9.04 1.18
C ASP A 26 -8.90 -10.49 0.69
N GLU A 27 -9.38 -10.65 -0.54
CA GLU A 27 -9.52 -11.96 -1.18
C GLU A 27 -8.17 -12.57 -1.60
N GLN A 28 -7.13 -11.73 -1.75
CA GLN A 28 -5.78 -12.19 -2.07
C GLN A 28 -5.12 -12.81 -0.85
N THR A 29 -5.27 -12.17 0.32
CA THR A 29 -4.70 -12.62 1.59
C THR A 29 -5.81 -12.70 2.64
N LYS A 30 -6.60 -13.79 2.61
CA LYS A 30 -7.78 -13.96 3.48
C LYS A 30 -7.48 -13.78 4.97
N GLN A 31 -6.26 -14.06 5.42
CA GLN A 31 -5.82 -13.87 6.81
C GLN A 31 -5.80 -12.38 7.24
N ASN A 32 -5.66 -11.46 6.29
CA ASN A 32 -5.73 -10.02 6.53
C ASN A 32 -7.18 -9.52 6.61
N SER A 33 -8.16 -10.34 6.22
CA SER A 33 -9.56 -9.92 6.29
C SER A 33 -10.03 -9.89 7.74
N GLY A 34 -10.63 -8.78 8.16
CA GLY A 34 -11.03 -8.60 9.55
C GLY A 34 -11.41 -7.17 9.87
N PHE A 35 -11.77 -6.93 11.13
CA PHE A 35 -12.07 -5.59 11.65
C PHE A 35 -10.88 -5.03 12.41
N TYR A 36 -10.57 -3.77 12.17
CA TYR A 36 -9.44 -3.04 12.71
C TYR A 36 -9.92 -1.73 13.34
N ALA A 37 -9.81 -1.62 14.66
CA ALA A 37 -10.18 -0.40 15.38
C ALA A 37 -9.14 0.71 15.18
N TYR A 38 -9.59 1.97 15.04
CA TYR A 38 -8.68 3.10 14.83
C TYR A 38 -7.72 3.31 16.01
N ASN A 39 -8.19 3.09 17.23
CA ASN A 39 -7.40 3.27 18.46
C ASN A 39 -6.19 2.32 18.58
N ASN A 40 -6.14 1.31 17.71
CA ASN A 40 -5.02 0.37 17.64
C ASN A 40 -3.99 0.74 16.58
N ILE A 41 -4.29 1.68 15.69
CA ILE A 41 -3.39 2.15 14.64
C ILE A 41 -2.35 3.08 15.28
N GLN A 42 -1.08 2.86 14.96
CA GLN A 42 0.04 3.68 15.40
C GLN A 42 0.55 4.58 14.27
N SER A 43 0.66 4.03 13.06
CA SER A 43 1.08 4.77 11.88
C SER A 43 0.55 4.12 10.61
N THR A 44 0.51 4.93 9.54
CA THR A 44 0.22 4.45 8.19
C THR A 44 1.33 4.91 7.26
N ASP A 45 1.92 3.97 6.53
CA ASP A 45 3.06 4.21 5.65
C ASP A 45 2.75 3.79 4.22
N LEU A 46 3.03 4.68 3.26
CA LEU A 46 2.94 4.38 1.83
C LEU A 46 4.35 4.22 1.27
N ASN A 47 4.84 2.98 1.23
CA ASN A 47 6.15 2.70 0.67
C ASN A 47 6.06 2.64 -0.85
N LYS A 48 6.80 3.51 -1.53
CA LYS A 48 7.18 3.32 -2.94
C LYS A 48 8.50 2.55 -2.98
N LEU A 49 8.53 1.33 -3.52
CA LEU A 49 9.82 0.79 -3.97
C LEU A 49 10.27 1.63 -5.16
N TRP A 50 11.38 2.35 -4.98
CA TRP A 50 12.04 3.17 -5.98
C TRP A 50 12.83 2.33 -7.00
N PHE A 51 12.21 1.28 -7.55
CA PHE A 51 12.87 0.44 -8.55
C PHE A 51 13.23 1.18 -9.85
N PRO A 52 12.48 2.17 -10.39
CA PRO A 52 12.81 2.71 -11.71
C PRO A 52 14.08 3.57 -11.73
N LYS A 53 14.42 4.30 -10.65
CA LYS A 53 15.67 5.08 -10.61
C LYS A 53 16.89 4.17 -10.40
N LEU A 54 16.77 3.19 -9.50
CA LEU A 54 17.81 2.21 -9.24
C LEU A 54 18.05 1.32 -10.47
N ALA A 55 16.98 0.84 -11.13
CA ALA A 55 17.07 0.07 -12.36
C ALA A 55 17.76 0.86 -13.48
N LYS A 56 17.42 2.15 -13.67
CA LYS A 56 18.13 3.02 -14.61
C LYS A 56 19.62 3.15 -14.29
N PHE A 57 19.97 3.33 -13.01
CA PHE A 57 21.36 3.38 -12.59
C PHE A 57 22.10 2.06 -12.84
N LEU A 58 21.46 0.92 -12.54
CA LEU A 58 22.01 -0.42 -12.78
C LEU A 58 22.16 -0.72 -14.28
N ILE A 59 21.26 -0.23 -15.14
CA ILE A 59 21.41 -0.32 -16.61
C ILE A 59 22.69 0.40 -17.05
N VAL A 60 22.92 1.63 -16.58
CA VAL A 60 24.12 2.40 -16.92
C VAL A 60 25.39 1.71 -16.42
N LEU A 61 25.37 1.23 -15.18
CA LEU A 61 26.52 0.54 -14.58
C LEU A 61 26.83 -0.79 -15.29
N THR A 62 25.82 -1.59 -15.62
CA THR A 62 26.00 -2.86 -16.35
C THR A 62 26.47 -2.65 -17.78
N TRP A 63 26.04 -1.57 -18.44
CA TRP A 63 26.55 -1.19 -19.74
C TRP A 63 28.05 -0.84 -19.70
N ILE A 64 28.48 -0.07 -18.70
CA ILE A 64 29.90 0.32 -18.52
C ILE A 64 30.77 -0.90 -18.16
N CYS A 65 30.32 -1.78 -17.26
CA CYS A 65 31.15 -2.88 -16.76
C CYS A 65 31.12 -4.14 -17.66
N ASN A 66 29.97 -4.47 -18.27
CA ASN A 66 29.77 -5.74 -18.98
C ASN A 66 29.50 -5.59 -20.48
N GLY A 67 29.39 -4.35 -21.00
CA GLY A 67 29.13 -4.07 -22.42
C GLY A 67 27.72 -4.41 -22.91
N VAL A 68 26.86 -4.96 -22.06
CA VAL A 68 25.47 -5.34 -22.40
C VAL A 68 24.51 -4.76 -21.36
N PRO A 69 23.43 -4.08 -21.78
CA PRO A 69 22.43 -3.54 -20.86
C PRO A 69 21.63 -4.67 -20.19
N PHE A 70 21.55 -4.64 -18.87
CA PHE A 70 20.60 -5.46 -18.11
C PHE A 70 19.18 -4.91 -18.32
N PHE A 71 18.23 -5.72 -18.77
CA PHE A 71 16.82 -5.30 -18.94
C PHE A 71 15.95 -5.87 -17.81
N PRO A 72 15.83 -5.17 -16.66
CA PRO A 72 14.78 -5.48 -15.71
C PRO A 72 13.46 -4.99 -16.30
N ASP A 73 12.47 -5.88 -16.38
CA ASP A 73 11.14 -5.57 -16.86
C ASP A 73 10.52 -4.41 -16.04
N ALA A 74 10.56 -3.19 -16.59
CA ALA A 74 10.28 -1.95 -15.87
C ALA A 74 8.79 -1.76 -15.56
N GLU A 75 7.91 -2.48 -16.27
CA GLU A 75 6.47 -2.51 -16.00
C GLU A 75 6.15 -3.23 -14.68
N SER A 76 6.95 -4.24 -14.30
CA SER A 76 6.82 -4.98 -13.04
C SER A 76 7.40 -4.25 -11.80
N GLY A 77 8.10 -3.13 -12.03
CA GLY A 77 8.98 -2.49 -11.04
C GLY A 77 8.31 -1.50 -10.09
N LYS A 78 7.07 -1.07 -10.32
CA LYS A 78 6.35 -0.18 -9.38
C LYS A 78 5.65 -0.99 -8.29
N LYS A 79 6.41 -1.78 -7.53
CA LYS A 79 5.90 -2.42 -6.32
C LYS A 79 5.73 -1.34 -5.26
N SER A 80 4.51 -0.92 -4.99
CA SER A 80 4.22 -0.07 -3.84
C SER A 80 3.46 -0.89 -2.82
N ASN A 81 3.61 -0.58 -1.54
CA ASN A 81 2.77 -1.16 -0.51
C ASN A 81 2.24 -0.05 0.38
N ILE A 82 1.03 -0.25 0.87
CA ILE A 82 0.54 0.48 2.03
C ILE A 82 0.66 -0.44 3.24
N SER A 83 1.29 0.08 4.28
CA SER A 83 1.53 -0.61 5.54
C SER A 83 0.79 0.13 6.65
N ILE A 84 -0.16 -0.54 7.29
CA ILE A 84 -0.87 -0.02 8.46
C ILE A 84 -0.27 -0.72 9.68
N HIS A 85 0.35 0.07 10.55
CA HIS A 85 1.02 -0.41 11.75
C HIS A 85 0.05 -0.36 12.93
N PHE A 86 -0.13 -1.51 13.59
CA PHE A 86 -0.89 -1.64 14.82
C PHE A 86 0.04 -1.99 15.97
N LYS A 87 -0.44 -1.80 17.22
CA LYS A 87 0.35 -2.08 18.45
C LYS A 87 1.07 -3.43 18.49
N LYS A 88 0.50 -4.47 17.89
CA LYS A 88 1.06 -5.84 17.90
C LYS A 88 1.30 -6.43 16.51
N ASN A 89 0.68 -5.86 15.47
CA ASN A 89 0.62 -6.47 14.14
C ASN A 89 0.86 -5.40 13.07
N LYS A 90 1.26 -5.85 11.88
CA LYS A 90 1.38 -4.99 10.70
C LYS A 90 0.51 -5.55 9.59
N LEU A 91 -0.30 -4.70 8.96
CA LEU A 91 -1.09 -5.04 7.79
C LEU A 91 -0.45 -4.42 6.56
N GLY A 92 0.08 -5.25 5.66
CA GLY A 92 0.67 -4.82 4.40
C GLY A 92 -0.24 -5.19 3.23
N ILE A 93 -0.59 -4.21 2.40
CA ILE A 93 -1.34 -4.44 1.15
C ILE A 93 -0.43 -4.08 -0.02
N HIS A 94 -0.18 -5.04 -0.91
CA HIS A 94 0.57 -4.83 -2.13
C HIS A 94 -0.27 -4.07 -3.16
N LEU A 95 0.34 -3.04 -3.75
CA LEU A 95 -0.27 -2.18 -4.76
C LEU A 95 0.38 -2.50 -6.10
N ILE A 96 -0.40 -3.05 -7.02
CA ILE A 96 0.09 -3.56 -8.30
C ILE A 96 -0.08 -2.57 -9.46
N ASP A 97 -0.91 -1.54 -9.30
CA ASP A 97 -1.16 -0.56 -10.35
C ASP A 97 -1.28 0.88 -9.81
N ASN A 98 -1.33 1.85 -10.72
CA ASN A 98 -1.48 3.27 -10.36
C ASN A 98 -2.85 3.60 -9.73
N TYR A 99 -3.89 2.82 -10.03
CA TYR A 99 -5.22 3.01 -9.45
C TYR A 99 -5.21 2.70 -7.95
N MET A 100 -4.65 1.54 -7.59
CA MET A 100 -4.40 1.11 -6.22
C MET A 100 -3.52 2.10 -5.48
N ILE A 101 -2.45 2.61 -6.11
CA ILE A 101 -1.59 3.63 -5.49
C ILE A 101 -2.36 4.91 -5.15
N ARG A 102 -3.20 5.39 -6.07
CA ARG A 102 -4.02 6.58 -5.84
C ARG A 102 -5.03 6.35 -4.71
N LYS A 103 -5.71 5.19 -4.71
CA LYS A 103 -6.66 4.82 -3.66
C LYS A 103 -5.99 4.62 -2.30
N ALA A 104 -4.81 4.02 -2.28
CA ALA A 104 -3.99 3.86 -1.07
C ALA A 104 -3.54 5.22 -0.49
N LYS A 105 -3.21 6.19 -1.34
CA LYS A 105 -2.91 7.56 -0.89
C LYS A 105 -4.11 8.21 -0.22
N MET A 106 -5.29 8.12 -0.83
CA MET A 106 -6.53 8.63 -0.23
C MET A 106 -6.84 7.94 1.10
N LEU A 107 -6.67 6.61 1.15
CA LEU A 107 -6.86 5.83 2.37
C LEU A 107 -5.91 6.29 3.49
N LYS A 108 -4.63 6.53 3.17
CA LYS A 108 -3.65 7.05 4.12
C LYS A 108 -4.12 8.39 4.71
N GLU A 109 -4.46 9.35 3.85
CA GLU A 109 -4.93 10.68 4.26
C GLU A 109 -6.17 10.58 5.17
N LEU A 110 -7.14 9.73 4.81
CA LEU A 110 -8.33 9.51 5.63
C LEU A 110 -8.03 8.90 7.01
N LEU A 111 -7.15 7.89 7.06
CA LEU A 111 -6.75 7.27 8.32
C LEU A 111 -5.98 8.26 9.21
N ASP A 112 -5.08 9.06 8.63
CA ASP A 112 -4.33 10.08 9.36
C ASP A 112 -5.27 11.13 9.97
N THR A 113 -6.23 11.65 9.20
CA THR A 113 -7.25 12.59 9.73
C THR A 113 -8.10 11.97 10.85
N LYS A 114 -8.47 10.69 10.72
CA LYS A 114 -9.23 9.98 11.77
C LYS A 114 -8.41 9.79 13.04
N MET A 115 -7.12 9.50 12.92
CA MET A 115 -6.21 9.39 14.06
C MET A 115 -5.98 10.74 14.75
N GLU A 116 -5.82 11.84 13.99
CA GLU A 116 -5.71 13.18 14.55
C GLU A 116 -6.97 13.57 15.35
N TYR A 117 -8.16 13.30 14.81
CA TYR A 117 -9.43 13.58 15.49
C TYR A 117 -9.62 12.78 16.79
N ASN A 118 -9.19 11.52 16.82
CA ASN A 118 -9.34 10.67 18.02
C ASN A 118 -8.31 10.96 19.12
N ASN A 119 -7.27 11.73 18.82
CA ASN A 119 -6.25 12.17 19.80
C ASN A 119 -6.54 13.55 20.40
N LEU A 120 -7.61 14.23 19.93
CA LEU A 120 -8.15 15.48 20.47
C LEU A 120 -9.26 15.20 21.49
#